data_AF-A0A5S9MJN7-F1
#
_entry.id   AF-A0A5S9MJN7-F1
#
_cell.length_a   1.000
_cell.length_b   1.000
_cell.length_c   1.000
_cell.angle_alpha   90.00
_cell.angle_beta   90.00
_cell.angle_gamma   90.00
#
_symmetry.space_group_name_H-M   'P 1'
#
loop_
_entity.id
_entity.type
_entity.pdbx_description
1 polymer ?
#
loop_
_entity_poly.entity_id
_entity_poly.type
_entity_poly.pdbx_seq_one_letter_code
_entity_poly.pdbx_strand_id
1 'polypeptide(L)'
;MAAFGKGDHTVWKWAWFHITEESLRNGLTIAFRMLGFVTFGLLFTSTTDLTAFMMSLIHQCRMSPKWAYGMLAGFRFIPLFQSELKQMKAAHKIRGYKQKNSWKAFMRYALPLFTQGVRKSERLAIAMEARGFTGTKERTYYHNISTSWIDYMYLFSHRYQCLHVHLLCLKKNTHILLIECGLFICLRSFD
;
A
#
# COMPACT_ATOMS: atom_id res chain seq x y z
N MET A 1 6.21 -23.71 -25.11
CA MET A 1 6.51 -22.27 -24.97
C MET A 1 6.45 -21.91 -23.50
N ALA A 2 7.44 -21.14 -23.04
CA ALA A 2 7.52 -20.42 -21.77
C ALA A 2 7.33 -21.20 -20.45
N ALA A 3 8.33 -22.01 -20.07
CA ALA A 3 8.65 -22.22 -18.65
C ALA A 3 10.16 -22.46 -18.52
N PHE A 4 10.88 -21.39 -18.20
CA PHE A 4 12.25 -21.35 -17.66
C PHE A 4 13.32 -22.22 -18.32
N GLY A 5 14.13 -21.59 -19.19
CA GLY A 5 15.55 -21.93 -19.46
C GLY A 5 15.85 -23.32 -20.03
N LYS A 6 16.66 -23.38 -21.09
CA LYS A 6 17.30 -24.65 -21.50
C LYS A 6 18.20 -25.11 -20.36
N GLY A 7 17.77 -26.07 -19.56
CA GLY A 7 18.64 -26.76 -18.62
C GLY A 7 18.89 -28.18 -19.09
N ASP A 8 20.13 -28.62 -18.96
CA ASP A 8 20.67 -29.80 -19.63
C ASP A 8 20.26 -31.13 -18.98
N HIS A 9 19.70 -31.11 -17.75
CA HIS A 9 19.29 -32.30 -17.01
C HIS A 9 17.77 -32.41 -16.89
N THR A 10 17.17 -33.29 -17.69
CA THR A 10 15.72 -33.56 -17.68
C THR A 10 15.40 -34.71 -16.73
N VAL A 11 14.69 -34.42 -15.63
CA VAL A 11 14.36 -35.42 -14.60
C VAL A 11 13.10 -36.22 -14.98
N TRP A 12 12.14 -35.60 -15.67
CA TRP A 12 10.92 -36.27 -16.08
C TRP A 12 10.33 -35.60 -17.34
N LYS A 13 9.94 -36.41 -18.33
CA LYS A 13 9.29 -35.96 -19.57
C LYS A 13 7.98 -36.73 -19.72
N TRP A 14 6.85 -36.05 -19.53
CA TRP A 14 5.55 -36.60 -19.91
C TRP A 14 4.95 -35.71 -20.98
N ALA A 15 5.11 -36.13 -22.24
CA ALA A 15 4.58 -35.66 -23.53
C ALA A 15 4.47 -34.13 -23.80
N TRP A 16 3.98 -33.34 -22.84
CA TRP A 16 3.77 -31.90 -22.90
C TRP A 16 4.45 -31.14 -21.75
N PHE A 17 4.77 -31.81 -20.64
CA PHE A 17 5.46 -31.24 -19.48
C PHE A 17 6.92 -31.70 -19.41
N HIS A 18 7.84 -30.75 -19.57
CA HIS A 18 9.27 -30.93 -19.31
C HIS A 18 9.62 -30.21 -18.01
N ILE A 19 9.97 -30.97 -16.98
CA ILE A 19 10.43 -30.42 -15.70
C ILE A 19 11.95 -30.56 -15.64
N THR A 20 12.63 -29.42 -15.71
CA THR A 20 14.09 -29.31 -15.60
C THR A 20 14.44 -28.91 -14.16
N GLU A 21 15.57 -29.43 -13.64
CA GLU A 21 16.02 -29.13 -12.28
C GLU A 21 16.26 -27.62 -12.06
N GLU A 22 16.71 -26.91 -13.10
CA GLU A 22 16.91 -25.46 -13.07
C GLU A 22 15.58 -24.68 -12.97
N SER A 23 14.55 -25.13 -13.69
CA SER A 23 13.22 -24.54 -13.65
C SER A 23 12.57 -24.73 -12.28
N LEU A 24 12.77 -25.89 -11.64
CA LEU A 24 12.29 -26.17 -10.29
C LEU A 24 12.96 -25.25 -9.26
N ARG A 25 14.28 -25.11 -9.33
CA ARG A 25 15.04 -24.23 -8.43
C ARG A 25 14.63 -22.76 -8.59
N ASN A 26 14.48 -22.29 -9.83
CA ASN A 26 14.08 -20.90 -10.09
C ASN A 26 12.61 -20.64 -9.70
N GLY A 27 11.72 -21.59 -9.95
CA GLY A 27 10.32 -21.52 -9.51
C GLY A 27 10.21 -21.42 -7.99
N LEU A 28 11.01 -22.21 -7.26
CA LEU A 28 11.09 -22.14 -5.79
C LEU A 28 11.53 -20.74 -5.32
N THR A 29 12.55 -20.15 -5.93
CA THR A 29 13.03 -18.81 -5.58
C THR A 29 11.96 -17.73 -5.79
N ILE A 30 11.25 -17.77 -6.91
CA ILE A 30 10.18 -16.81 -7.20
C ILE A 30 9.01 -16.99 -6.22
N ALA A 31 8.65 -18.24 -5.89
CA ALA A 31 7.60 -18.54 -4.94
C ALA A 31 7.92 -17.97 -3.54
N PHE A 32 9.13 -18.21 -3.02
CA PHE A 32 9.56 -17.64 -1.74
C PHE A 32 9.64 -16.11 -1.75
N ARG A 33 10.03 -15.50 -2.87
CA ARG A 33 10.03 -14.03 -3.01
C ARG A 33 8.62 -13.46 -2.90
N MET A 34 7.66 -14.03 -3.63
CA MET A 34 6.26 -13.59 -3.57
C MET A 34 5.66 -13.78 -2.17
N LEU A 35 5.91 -14.93 -1.55
CA LEU A 35 5.42 -15.23 -0.21
C LEU A 35 5.95 -14.21 0.81
N GLY A 36 7.24 -13.86 0.74
CA GLY A 36 7.84 -12.84 1.60
C GLY A 36 7.19 -11.45 1.47
N PHE A 37 6.89 -11.00 0.25
CA PHE A 37 6.19 -9.72 0.06
C PHE A 37 4.76 -9.74 0.61
N VAL A 38 4.05 -10.85 0.43
CA VAL A 38 2.66 -10.99 0.91
C VAL A 38 2.62 -10.98 2.44
N THR A 39 3.48 -11.75 3.11
CA THR A 39 3.51 -11.79 4.58
C THR A 39 3.93 -10.44 5.17
N PHE A 40 4.89 -9.76 4.54
CA PHE A 40 5.29 -8.41 4.97
C PHE A 40 4.17 -7.39 4.81
N GLY A 41 3.49 -7.37 3.66
CA GLY A 41 2.34 -6.48 3.43
C GLY A 41 1.20 -6.73 4.41
N LEU A 42 0.94 -8.01 4.73
CA LEU A 42 -0.09 -8.39 5.71
C LEU A 42 0.26 -7.94 7.12
N LEU A 43 1.51 -8.15 7.58
CA LEU A 43 1.99 -7.67 8.87
C LEU A 43 1.93 -6.15 8.96
N PHE A 44 2.41 -5.45 7.92
CA PHE A 44 2.36 -3.99 7.88
C PHE A 44 0.92 -3.46 8.00
N THR A 45 -0.01 -4.04 7.25
CA THR A 45 -1.42 -3.65 7.28
C THR A 45 -2.07 -3.96 8.63
N SER A 46 -1.69 -5.07 9.28
CA SER A 46 -2.28 -5.49 10.55
C SER A 46 -1.73 -4.76 11.77
N THR A 47 -0.47 -4.32 11.75
CA THR A 47 0.20 -3.70 12.89
C THR A 47 0.14 -2.17 12.85
N THR A 48 -0.04 -1.56 11.68
CA THR A 48 0.10 -0.11 11.51
C THR A 48 -1.24 0.62 11.60
N ASP A 49 -1.43 1.40 12.66
CA ASP A 49 -2.48 2.41 12.71
C ASP A 49 -2.16 3.59 11.79
N LEU A 50 -3.14 4.01 11.01
CA LEU A 50 -2.99 5.10 10.04
C LEU A 50 -2.52 6.43 10.69
N THR A 51 -2.97 6.70 11.92
CA THR A 51 -2.55 7.89 12.68
C THR A 51 -1.08 7.84 13.04
N ALA A 52 -0.57 6.67 13.47
CA ALA A 52 0.82 6.46 13.79
C ALA A 52 1.70 6.56 12.53
N PHE A 53 1.25 5.96 11.43
CA PHE A 53 1.94 6.04 10.13
C PHE A 53 2.10 7.48 9.63
N MET A 54 1.02 8.27 9.66
CA MET A 54 1.08 9.68 9.24
C MET A 54 2.02 10.52 10.10
N MET A 55 2.07 10.26 11.41
CA MET A 55 3.01 10.96 12.30
C MET A 55 4.46 10.58 12.02
N SER A 56 4.77 9.30 11.86
CA SER A 56 6.11 8.85 11.45
C SER A 56 6.55 9.51 10.13
N LEU A 57 5.63 9.64 9.17
CA LEU A 57 5.89 10.33 7.89
C LEU A 57 6.24 11.81 8.07
N ILE A 58 5.65 12.50 9.06
CA ILE A 58 6.02 13.89 9.38
C ILE A 58 7.43 13.96 9.93
N HIS A 59 7.82 13.04 10.82
CA HIS A 59 9.13 13.04 11.47
C HIS A 59 10.26 12.62 10.52
N GLN A 60 10.06 11.56 9.73
CA GLN A 60 11.09 10.99 8.85
C GLN A 60 11.17 11.70 7.49
N CYS A 61 10.03 11.97 6.83
CA CYS A 61 10.03 12.66 5.53
C CYS A 61 10.09 14.19 5.65
N ARG A 62 10.20 14.76 6.87
CA ARG A 62 10.10 16.20 7.16
C ARG A 62 8.96 16.90 6.40
N MET A 63 7.86 16.18 6.19
CA MET A 63 6.73 16.67 5.42
C MET A 63 6.05 17.81 6.19
N SER A 64 5.69 18.89 5.50
CA SER A 64 5.03 20.00 6.20
C SER A 64 3.72 19.52 6.82
N PRO A 65 3.41 19.88 8.08
CA PRO A 65 2.25 19.34 8.81
C PRO A 65 0.92 19.48 8.06
N LYS A 66 0.81 20.51 7.20
CA LYS A 66 -0.36 20.78 6.35
C LYS A 66 -0.75 19.56 5.49
N TRP A 67 0.24 18.89 4.88
CA TRP A 67 0.01 17.74 4.03
C TRP A 67 -0.41 16.50 4.83
N ALA A 68 0.25 16.25 5.96
CA ALA A 68 -0.04 15.07 6.77
C ALA A 68 -1.44 15.13 7.40
N TYR A 69 -1.84 16.28 7.94
CA TYR A 69 -3.21 16.45 8.47
C TYR A 69 -4.27 16.38 7.37
N GLY A 70 -3.99 16.92 6.18
CA GLY A 70 -4.86 16.78 5.01
C GLY A 70 -5.03 15.33 4.56
N MET A 71 -3.94 14.57 4.52
CA MET A 71 -3.96 13.15 4.15
C MET A 71 -4.68 12.30 5.19
N LEU A 72 -4.44 12.54 6.49
CA LEU A 72 -5.17 11.88 7.58
C LEU A 72 -6.68 12.14 7.52
N ALA A 73 -7.08 13.38 7.25
CA ALA A 73 -8.48 13.74 7.04
C ALA A 73 -9.06 13.02 5.81
N GLY A 74 -8.33 12.98 4.70
CA GLY A 74 -8.67 12.25 3.48
C GLY A 74 -8.98 10.78 3.74
N PHE A 75 -8.09 10.08 4.43
CA PHE A 75 -8.30 8.68 4.75
C PHE A 75 -9.51 8.43 5.68
N ARG A 76 -9.77 9.33 6.64
CA ARG A 76 -11.00 9.26 7.47
C ARG A 76 -12.27 9.48 6.67
N PHE A 77 -12.22 10.19 5.54
CA PHE A 77 -13.39 10.37 4.68
C PHE A 77 -13.80 9.10 3.93
N ILE A 78 -12.88 8.17 3.66
CA ILE A 78 -13.18 6.91 2.96
C ILE A 78 -14.28 6.07 3.67
N PRO A 79 -14.13 5.66 4.94
CA PRO A 79 -15.15 4.86 5.62
C PRO A 79 -16.45 5.64 5.82
N LEU A 80 -16.34 6.96 5.98
CA LEU A 80 -17.47 7.86 6.11
C LEU A 80 -18.34 7.87 4.85
N PHE A 81 -17.74 8.04 3.67
CA PHE A 81 -18.46 7.97 2.39
C PHE A 81 -19.08 6.59 2.13
N GLN A 82 -18.42 5.51 2.54
CA GLN A 82 -19.01 4.17 2.43
C GLN A 82 -20.31 4.05 3.24
N SER A 83 -20.33 4.58 4.47
CA SER A 83 -21.54 4.59 5.31
C SER A 83 -22.66 5.44 4.69
N GLU A 84 -22.34 6.60 4.15
CA GLU A 84 -23.31 7.50 3.51
C GLU A 84 -23.90 6.87 2.25
N LEU A 85 -23.06 6.24 1.42
CA LEU A 85 -23.49 5.47 0.25
C LEU A 85 -24.44 4.34 0.64
N LYS A 86 -24.18 3.62 1.75
CA LYS A 86 -25.05 2.54 2.24
C LYS A 86 -26.41 3.08 2.66
N GLN A 87 -26.45 4.21 3.36
CA GLN A 87 -27.70 4.88 3.76
C GLN A 87 -28.49 5.36 2.54
N MET A 88 -27.83 5.98 1.57
CA MET A 88 -28.46 6.41 0.31
C MET A 88 -29.07 5.22 -0.44
N LYS A 89 -28.33 4.13 -0.58
CA LYS A 89 -28.83 2.89 -1.22
C LYS A 89 -30.07 2.35 -0.50
N ALA A 90 -30.07 2.33 0.83
CA ALA A 90 -31.23 1.88 1.62
C ALA A 90 -32.46 2.79 1.40
N ALA A 91 -32.28 4.10 1.43
CA ALA A 91 -33.36 5.07 1.18
C ALA A 91 -33.95 4.93 -0.25
N HIS A 92 -33.10 4.74 -1.25
CA HIS A 92 -33.53 4.52 -2.63
C HIS A 92 -34.23 3.17 -2.84
N LYS A 93 -33.84 2.13 -2.08
CA LYS A 93 -34.50 0.82 -2.08
C LYS A 93 -35.93 0.90 -1.54
N ILE A 94 -36.15 1.63 -0.44
CA ILE A 94 -37.50 1.84 0.14
C ILE A 94 -38.41 2.59 -0.84
N ARG A 95 -37.85 3.54 -1.61
CA ARG A 95 -38.57 4.28 -2.66
C ARG A 95 -38.90 3.43 -3.90
N GLY A 96 -38.60 2.13 -3.92
CA GLY A 96 -39.00 1.22 -4.99
C GLY A 96 -38.29 1.44 -6.33
N TYR A 97 -37.14 2.12 -6.34
CA TYR A 97 -36.40 2.38 -7.58
C TYR A 97 -35.81 1.09 -8.17
N LYS A 98 -36.36 0.63 -9.32
CA LYS A 98 -35.78 -0.45 -10.12
C LYS A 98 -34.67 0.09 -11.02
N GLN A 99 -33.46 -0.45 -10.89
CA GLN A 99 -32.31 -0.16 -11.75
C GLN A 99 -32.55 -0.67 -13.18
N LYS A 100 -33.22 0.13 -14.00
CA LYS A 100 -33.40 -0.20 -15.43
C LYS A 100 -32.15 0.15 -16.26
N ASN A 101 -31.42 1.20 -15.87
CA ASN A 101 -30.17 1.63 -16.53
C ASN A 101 -29.08 1.91 -15.48
N SER A 102 -27.97 1.15 -15.51
CA SER A 102 -26.84 1.32 -14.58
C SER A 102 -26.19 2.70 -14.63
N TRP A 103 -26.13 3.33 -15.81
CA TRP A 103 -25.51 4.65 -16.00
C TRP A 103 -26.29 5.79 -15.34
N LYS A 104 -27.61 5.84 -15.56
CA LYS A 104 -28.49 6.82 -14.90
C LYS A 104 -28.55 6.59 -13.39
N ALA A 105 -28.49 5.34 -12.95
CA ALA A 105 -28.41 5.00 -11.53
C ALA A 105 -27.12 5.51 -10.90
N PHE A 106 -25.97 5.32 -11.54
CA PHE A 106 -24.68 5.80 -11.04
C PHE A 106 -24.65 7.33 -10.89
N MET A 107 -25.04 8.08 -11.92
CA MET A 107 -25.08 9.54 -11.86
C MET A 107 -26.01 10.07 -10.76
N ARG A 108 -27.12 9.37 -10.50
CA ARG A 108 -28.06 9.71 -9.43
C ARG A 108 -27.50 9.51 -8.03
N TYR A 109 -26.57 8.57 -7.82
CA TYR A 109 -25.88 8.42 -6.52
C TYR A 109 -24.65 9.33 -6.41
N ALA A 110 -23.92 9.54 -7.52
CA ALA A 110 -22.69 10.31 -7.54
C ALA A 110 -22.93 11.80 -7.24
N LEU A 111 -23.93 12.42 -7.88
CA LEU A 111 -24.26 13.84 -7.66
C LEU A 111 -24.59 14.19 -6.18
N PRO A 112 -25.52 13.50 -5.50
CA PRO A 112 -25.82 13.80 -4.11
C PRO A 112 -24.65 13.48 -3.18
N LEU A 113 -23.89 12.41 -3.44
CA LEU A 113 -22.70 12.12 -2.63
C LEU A 113 -21.63 13.20 -2.80
N PHE A 114 -21.42 13.69 -4.02
CA PHE A 114 -20.45 14.75 -4.32
C PHE A 114 -20.83 16.07 -3.63
N THR A 115 -22.08 16.50 -3.76
CA THR A 115 -22.57 17.72 -3.08
C THR A 115 -22.48 17.61 -1.55
N GLN A 116 -22.73 16.43 -0.98
CA GLN A 116 -22.53 16.18 0.45
C GLN A 116 -21.05 16.25 0.83
N GLY A 117 -20.15 15.73 -0.01
CA GLY A 117 -18.71 15.84 0.15
C GLY A 117 -18.23 17.30 0.23
N VAL A 118 -18.65 18.15 -0.72
CA VAL A 118 -18.28 19.58 -0.75
C VAL A 118 -18.71 20.31 0.53
N ARG A 119 -19.97 20.12 0.94
CA ARG A 119 -20.50 20.69 2.19
C ARG A 119 -19.76 20.19 3.44
N LYS A 120 -19.16 19.01 3.38
CA LYS A 120 -18.44 18.41 4.51
C LYS A 120 -17.00 18.94 4.58
N SER A 121 -16.34 19.12 3.44
CA SER A 121 -15.03 19.77 3.39
C SER A 121 -15.09 21.21 3.88
N GLU A 122 -16.13 21.96 3.49
CA GLU A 122 -16.35 23.34 3.98
C GLU A 122 -16.51 23.37 5.50
N ARG A 123 -17.37 22.50 6.05
CA ARG A 123 -17.55 22.40 7.52
C ARG A 123 -16.27 21.98 8.23
N LEU A 124 -15.48 21.08 7.64
CA LEU A 124 -14.18 20.70 8.19
C LEU A 124 -13.20 21.88 8.18
N ALA A 125 -13.15 22.65 7.09
CA ALA A 125 -12.29 23.83 6.98
C ALA A 125 -12.65 24.89 8.04
N ILE A 126 -13.94 25.22 8.17
CA ILE A 126 -14.43 26.16 9.20
C ILE A 126 -14.09 25.64 10.61
N ALA A 127 -14.26 24.35 10.87
CA ALA A 127 -13.92 23.77 12.17
C ALA A 127 -12.41 23.79 12.46
N MET A 128 -11.56 23.66 11.44
CA MET A 128 -10.11 23.78 11.57
C MET A 128 -9.70 25.22 11.87
N GLU A 129 -10.29 26.18 11.16
CA GLU A 129 -10.05 27.61 11.38
C GLU A 129 -10.49 28.04 12.80
N ALA A 130 -11.68 27.61 13.24
CA ALA A 130 -12.20 27.88 14.58
C ALA A 130 -11.33 27.29 15.71
N ARG A 131 -10.62 26.18 15.44
CA ARG A 131 -9.64 25.58 16.38
C ARG A 131 -8.26 26.25 16.34
N GLY A 132 -8.12 27.36 15.63
CA GLY A 132 -6.84 28.08 15.50
C GLY A 132 -5.80 27.30 14.71
N PHE A 133 -6.20 26.57 13.66
CA PHE A 133 -5.27 25.85 12.81
C PHE A 133 -4.52 26.80 11.85
N THR A 134 -3.59 27.60 12.38
CA THR A 134 -2.86 28.65 11.63
C THR A 134 -1.77 28.09 10.67
N GLY A 135 -1.67 26.77 10.47
CA GLY A 135 -0.73 26.17 9.52
C GLY A 135 0.75 26.49 9.77
N THR A 136 1.10 27.01 10.95
CA THR A 136 2.45 27.37 11.38
C THR A 136 3.28 26.12 11.68
N LYS A 137 4.58 26.21 11.37
CA LYS A 137 5.54 25.09 11.40
C LYS A 137 5.90 24.64 12.81
N GLU A 138 5.76 25.52 13.80
CA GLU A 138 6.02 25.25 15.20
C GLU A 138 4.75 24.75 15.89
N ARG A 139 4.60 23.42 15.95
CA ARG A 139 3.54 22.74 16.69
C ARG A 139 4.18 21.74 17.65
N THR A 140 3.70 21.73 18.88
CA THR A 140 4.02 20.69 19.86
C THR A 140 3.24 19.43 19.49
N TYR A 141 3.94 18.35 19.17
CA TYR A 141 3.34 17.08 18.80
C TYR A 141 2.82 16.36 20.07
N TYR A 142 1.52 16.04 20.10
CA TYR A 142 0.88 15.40 21.26
C TYR A 142 1.29 13.93 21.44
N HIS A 143 1.76 13.28 20.38
CA HIS A 143 2.19 11.88 20.42
C HIS A 143 3.58 11.77 19.80
N ASN A 144 4.57 11.53 20.63
CA ASN A 144 5.92 11.22 20.20
C ASN A 144 5.93 9.73 19.86
N ILE A 145 5.96 9.37 18.57
CA ILE A 145 6.21 7.98 18.18
C ILE A 145 7.67 7.70 18.49
N SER A 146 7.91 6.97 19.58
CA SER A 146 9.18 6.29 19.79
C SER A 146 9.27 5.15 18.78
N THR A 147 10.31 5.14 17.96
CA THR A 147 10.66 3.98 17.13
C THR A 147 10.79 2.76 18.03
N SER A 148 10.03 1.72 17.72
CA SER A 148 10.06 0.48 18.48
C SER A 148 11.17 -0.41 17.93
N TRP A 149 11.80 -1.22 18.79
CA TRP A 149 12.80 -2.22 18.41
C TRP A 149 12.31 -3.18 17.31
N ILE A 150 10.99 -3.35 17.23
CA ILE A 150 10.29 -4.17 16.24
C ILE A 150 10.50 -3.63 14.81
N ASP A 151 10.58 -2.31 14.61
CA ASP A 151 10.85 -1.70 13.30
C ASP A 151 12.27 -2.03 12.81
N TYR A 152 13.22 -2.09 13.73
CA TYR A 152 14.60 -2.50 13.47
C TYR A 152 14.67 -3.99 13.09
N MET A 153 13.88 -4.83 13.76
CA MET A 153 13.80 -6.26 13.46
C MET A 153 13.16 -6.53 12.09
N TYR A 154 12.17 -5.73 11.68
CA TYR A 154 11.58 -5.77 10.33
C TYR A 154 12.55 -5.33 9.23
N LEU A 155 13.32 -4.27 9.46
CA LEU A 155 14.37 -3.82 8.54
C LEU A 155 15.47 -4.87 8.38
N PHE A 156 15.88 -5.51 9.49
CA PHE A 156 16.85 -6.59 9.46
C PHE A 156 16.29 -7.83 8.76
N SER A 157 15.07 -8.27 9.05
CA SER A 157 14.49 -9.47 8.42
C SER A 157 14.33 -9.30 6.91
N HIS A 158 13.92 -8.12 6.44
CA HIS A 158 13.86 -7.81 5.01
C HIS A 158 15.26 -7.76 4.37
N ARG A 159 16.25 -7.15 5.04
CA ARG A 159 17.65 -7.17 4.58
C ARG A 159 18.22 -8.58 4.55
N TYR A 160 17.91 -9.43 5.52
CA TYR A 160 18.33 -10.84 5.53
C TYR A 160 17.64 -11.65 4.43
N GLN A 161 16.33 -11.48 4.21
CA GLN A 161 15.61 -12.18 3.14
C GLN A 161 16.13 -11.74 1.75
N CYS A 162 16.33 -10.44 1.55
CA CYS A 162 16.88 -9.90 0.31
C CYS A 162 18.34 -10.32 0.12
N LEU A 163 19.17 -10.27 1.16
CA LEU A 163 20.57 -10.70 1.12
C LEU A 163 20.71 -12.22 0.90
N HIS A 164 19.85 -13.04 1.50
CA HIS A 164 19.84 -14.49 1.31
C HIS A 164 19.42 -14.87 -0.11
N VAL A 165 18.38 -14.21 -0.65
CA VAL A 165 17.97 -14.38 -2.06
C VAL A 165 19.05 -13.82 -3.01
N HIS A 166 19.70 -12.71 -2.66
CA HIS A 166 20.79 -12.10 -3.43
C HIS A 166 22.07 -12.93 -3.42
N LEU A 167 22.45 -13.56 -2.30
CA LEU A 167 23.56 -14.53 -2.21
C LEU A 167 23.26 -15.80 -3.00
N LEU A 168 22.01 -16.26 -2.99
CA LEU A 168 21.57 -17.37 -3.85
C LEU A 168 21.57 -17.00 -5.33
N CYS A 169 21.29 -15.73 -5.68
CA CYS A 169 21.25 -15.24 -7.05
C CYS A 169 22.65 -14.90 -7.61
N LEU A 170 23.55 -14.31 -6.80
CA LEU A 170 24.94 -14.00 -7.19
C LEU A 170 25.77 -15.25 -7.52
N LYS A 171 25.41 -16.42 -6.98
CA LYS A 171 26.11 -17.68 -7.29
C LYS A 171 25.79 -18.22 -8.70
N LYS A 172 24.77 -17.72 -9.39
CA LYS A 172 24.33 -18.30 -10.67
C LYS A 172 23.77 -17.26 -11.65
N ASN A 173 24.71 -16.56 -12.30
CA ASN A 173 24.55 -15.81 -13.56
C ASN A 173 24.01 -14.36 -13.45
N THR A 174 24.98 -13.44 -13.54
CA THR A 174 24.94 -12.00 -13.80
C THR A 174 24.11 -11.64 -15.04
N HIS A 175 23.04 -10.85 -14.91
CA HIS A 175 22.56 -9.87 -15.93
C HIS A 175 21.30 -9.09 -15.51
N ILE A 176 20.57 -9.52 -14.47
CA ILE A 176 19.33 -8.85 -13.98
C ILE A 176 19.60 -7.74 -12.94
N LEU A 177 20.88 -7.47 -12.64
CA LEU A 177 21.33 -6.65 -11.50
C LEU A 177 21.13 -5.13 -11.63
N LEU A 178 20.78 -4.60 -12.82
CA LEU A 178 20.73 -3.14 -13.03
C LEU A 178 19.39 -2.47 -12.70
N ILE A 179 18.29 -3.22 -12.64
CA ILE A 179 16.95 -2.61 -12.50
C ILE A 179 16.53 -2.44 -11.03
N GLU A 180 16.85 -3.41 -10.16
CA GLU A 180 16.47 -3.37 -8.75
C GLU A 180 17.44 -2.53 -7.88
N CYS A 181 18.72 -2.42 -8.27
CA CYS A 181 19.69 -1.55 -7.59
C CYS A 181 19.33 -0.06 -7.75
N GLY A 182 18.74 0.35 -8.88
CA GLY A 182 18.33 1.74 -9.11
C GLY A 182 17.23 2.21 -8.15
N LEU A 183 16.26 1.33 -7.82
CA LEU A 183 15.16 1.68 -6.92
C LEU A 183 15.62 1.78 -5.46
N PHE A 184 16.59 0.94 -5.06
CA PHE A 184 17.11 0.92 -3.68
C PHE A 184 18.13 2.03 -3.40
N ILE A 185 18.93 2.44 -4.39
CA ILE A 185 19.84 3.59 -4.28
C ILE A 185 19.05 4.91 -4.22
N CYS A 186 17.90 4.99 -4.91
CA CYS A 186 17.05 6.19 -4.85
C CYS A 186 16.39 6.38 -3.47
N LEU A 187 15.98 5.30 -2.79
CA LEU A 187 15.47 5.37 -1.42
C LEU A 187 16.55 5.75 -0.39
N ARG A 188 17.83 5.45 -0.66
CA ARG A 188 18.97 5.80 0.22
C ARG A 188 19.47 7.24 0.01
N SER A 189 19.12 7.90 -1.10
CA SER A 189 19.45 9.33 -1.29
C SER A 189 18.47 10.29 -0.59
N PHE A 190 17.50 9.74 0.16
CA PHE A 190 16.50 10.52 0.90
C PHE A 190 16.61 10.40 2.43
N ASP A 191 17.64 9.71 2.93
CA ASP A 191 18.12 9.75 4.33
C ASP A 191 19.18 10.85 4.49
#